data_AF-A0A1F9PQE4-F1
#
_entry.id   AF-A0A1F9PQE4-F1
#
_cell.length_a   1.000
_cell.length_b   1.000
_cell.length_c   1.000
_cell.angle_alpha   90.00
_cell.angle_beta   90.00
_cell.angle_gamma   90.00
#
_symmetry.space_group_name_H-M   'P 1'
#
loop_
_entity.id
_entity.type
_entity.pdbx_description
1 polymer ?
#
loop_
_entity_poly.entity_id
_entity_poly.type
_entity_poly.pdbx_seq_one_letter_code
_entity_poly.pdbx_strand_id
1 'polypeptide(L)'
;MRENPRADHRSVIVHFACSTEEQVARIARLGAIVSANPYYTVGFADKYAKFGLGPPRADAMVRSASVLKRRIPLSFHSDLPMGPSAPLNFVWCAVNRITPSGRVAGPEQRIGVEDALRAVTIESAYSWRQENKLGSIAPGKIANFTVLEQDPLAVEPLKLKDIPIWGTVFEGRIFPVSVPKSAGGSAASPGRARQLADHGDPGHAHTGCPCEVARIVAAALMTNR
;
A
#
# COMPACT_ATOMS: atom_id res chain seq x y z
N MET A 1 17.57 12.49 20.27
CA MET A 1 18.41 13.28 19.33
C MET A 1 19.56 14.04 19.99
N ARG A 2 19.62 14.20 21.34
CA ARG A 2 20.69 14.98 21.99
C ARG A 2 22.05 14.26 22.07
N GLU A 3 22.04 12.94 22.23
CA GLU A 3 23.28 12.15 22.35
C GLU A 3 24.01 11.96 21.01
N ASN A 4 23.28 11.81 19.91
CA ASN A 4 23.81 11.65 18.56
C ASN A 4 22.94 12.43 17.55
N PRO A 5 23.08 13.76 17.48
CA PRO A 5 22.28 14.57 16.56
C PRO A 5 22.68 14.27 15.11
N ARG A 6 21.66 14.10 14.25
CA ARG A 6 21.84 13.99 12.80
C ARG A 6 21.03 15.10 12.15
N ALA A 7 21.68 15.93 11.34
CA ALA A 7 21.03 17.07 10.67
C ALA A 7 19.91 16.60 9.73
N ASP A 8 20.20 15.63 8.86
CA ASP A 8 19.19 14.93 8.06
C ASP A 8 18.96 13.54 8.64
N HIS A 9 18.19 13.42 9.72
CA HIS A 9 18.01 12.14 10.43
C HIS A 9 17.05 11.17 9.72
N ARG A 10 16.09 11.69 8.92
CA ARG A 10 14.98 10.94 8.28
C ARG A 10 14.40 9.84 9.16
N SER A 11 14.11 10.16 10.42
CA SER A 11 13.49 9.19 11.32
C SER A 11 12.07 8.92 10.87
N VAL A 12 11.79 7.66 10.54
CA VAL A 12 10.50 7.21 10.01
C VAL A 12 9.67 6.62 11.13
N ILE A 13 8.45 7.13 11.30
CA ILE A 13 7.44 6.48 12.13
C ILE A 13 6.63 5.58 11.21
N VAL A 14 6.68 4.28 11.47
CA VAL A 14 6.04 3.23 10.63
C VAL A 14 4.68 2.85 11.21
N HIS A 15 3.79 2.34 10.36
CA HIS A 15 2.37 2.02 10.60
C HIS A 15 1.49 3.26 10.82
N PHE A 16 1.83 4.07 11.82
CA PHE A 16 1.10 5.29 12.19
C PHE A 16 -0.43 5.08 12.29
N ALA A 17 -0.83 3.92 12.83
CA ALA A 17 -2.22 3.49 12.83
C ALA A 17 -3.10 4.40 13.70
N CYS A 18 -2.67 4.68 14.94
CA CYS A 18 -3.39 5.52 15.89
C CYS A 18 -2.51 6.68 16.35
N SER A 19 -3.04 7.89 16.24
CA SER A 19 -2.34 9.09 16.72
C SER A 19 -3.32 10.18 17.15
N THR A 20 -2.83 11.12 17.96
CA THR A 20 -3.51 12.39 18.28
C THR A 20 -2.96 13.53 17.43
N GLU A 21 -3.72 14.62 17.28
CA GLU A 21 -3.24 15.84 16.60
C GLU A 21 -1.98 16.43 17.28
N GLU A 22 -1.86 16.28 18.60
CA GLU A 22 -0.68 16.72 19.34
C GLU A 22 0.55 15.87 18.99
N GLN A 23 0.38 14.56 18.84
CA GLN A 23 1.46 13.68 18.38
C GLN A 23 1.88 14.03 16.96
N VAL A 24 0.94 14.29 16.04
CA VAL A 24 1.25 14.75 14.68
C VAL A 24 2.03 16.08 14.74
N ALA A 25 1.61 17.04 15.59
CA ALA A 25 2.33 18.30 15.77
C ALA A 25 3.75 18.10 16.33
N ARG A 26 3.94 17.13 17.23
CA ARG A 26 5.25 16.78 17.76
C ARG A 26 6.15 16.16 16.69
N ILE A 27 5.61 15.31 15.81
CA ILE A 27 6.35 14.73 14.67
C ILE A 27 6.88 15.83 13.75
N ALA A 28 6.04 16.82 13.43
CA ALA A 28 6.46 17.98 12.64
C ALA A 28 7.62 18.74 13.31
N ARG A 29 7.52 19.05 14.61
CA ARG A 29 8.60 19.73 15.36
C ARG A 29 9.90 18.94 15.40
N LEU A 30 9.81 17.60 15.38
CA LEU A 30 10.97 16.72 15.39
C LEU A 30 11.60 16.55 14.00
N GLY A 31 10.97 17.00 12.91
CA GLY A 31 11.44 16.73 11.55
C GLY A 31 11.35 15.25 11.15
N ALA A 32 10.57 14.45 11.89
CA ALA A 32 10.34 13.05 11.56
C ALA A 32 9.36 12.91 10.40
N ILE A 33 9.41 11.78 9.72
CA ILE A 33 8.54 11.45 8.59
C ILE A 33 7.58 10.32 8.98
N VAL A 34 6.50 10.17 8.23
CA VAL A 34 5.49 9.15 8.47
C VAL A 34 5.43 8.19 7.30
N SER A 35 5.51 6.90 7.61
CA SER A 35 5.17 5.81 6.69
C SER A 35 3.96 5.08 7.27
N ALA A 36 2.84 5.09 6.55
CA ALA A 36 1.57 4.58 7.08
C ALA A 36 0.89 3.58 6.13
N ASN A 37 -0.12 2.87 6.64
CA ASN A 37 -0.91 1.96 5.81
C ASN A 37 -2.38 2.43 5.76
N PRO A 38 -2.83 3.09 4.66
CA PRO A 38 -4.18 3.65 4.57
C PRO A 38 -5.27 2.56 4.52
N TYR A 39 -4.91 1.30 4.25
CA TYR A 39 -5.85 0.18 4.34
C TYR A 39 -6.36 -0.03 5.76
N TYR A 40 -5.61 0.34 6.81
CA TYR A 40 -6.05 0.10 8.17
C TYR A 40 -7.37 0.79 8.51
N THR A 41 -7.59 2.01 8.03
CA THR A 41 -8.86 2.71 8.23
C THR A 41 -9.98 2.00 7.48
N VAL A 42 -9.78 1.72 6.19
CA VAL A 42 -10.79 1.08 5.34
C VAL A 42 -11.14 -0.30 5.87
N GLY A 43 -10.16 -1.17 6.10
CA GLY A 43 -10.37 -2.55 6.49
C GLY A 43 -10.79 -2.76 7.95
N PHE A 44 -10.40 -1.85 8.87
CA PHE A 44 -10.54 -2.11 10.31
C PHE A 44 -11.29 -1.07 11.11
N ALA A 45 -11.62 0.11 10.57
CA ALA A 45 -12.31 1.15 11.36
C ALA A 45 -13.64 0.64 11.94
N ASP A 46 -14.45 -0.09 11.16
CA ASP A 46 -15.73 -0.62 11.66
C ASP A 46 -15.54 -1.63 12.79
N LYS A 47 -14.54 -2.51 12.68
CA LYS A 47 -14.23 -3.51 13.70
C LYS A 47 -13.69 -2.85 14.97
N TYR A 48 -12.74 -1.93 14.84
CA TYR A 48 -12.12 -1.26 15.98
C TYR A 48 -13.00 -0.19 16.63
N ALA A 49 -13.96 0.36 15.89
CA ALA A 49 -15.02 1.20 16.44
C ALA A 49 -15.86 0.40 17.44
N LYS A 50 -16.21 -0.85 17.10
CA LYS A 50 -16.98 -1.74 17.98
C LYS A 50 -16.13 -2.37 19.08
N PHE A 51 -14.88 -2.73 18.78
CA PHE A 51 -14.00 -3.48 19.67
C PHE A 51 -12.66 -2.78 19.85
N GLY A 52 -12.46 -2.12 20.99
CA GLY A 52 -11.18 -1.58 21.43
C GLY A 52 -11.05 -0.06 21.33
N LEU A 53 -10.99 0.49 20.11
CA LEU A 53 -10.68 1.91 19.92
C LEU A 53 -11.89 2.82 20.18
N GLY A 54 -13.11 2.33 19.92
CA GLY A 54 -14.29 3.18 19.91
C GLY A 54 -14.36 4.02 18.63
N PRO A 55 -15.55 4.50 18.23
CA PRO A 55 -15.76 5.12 16.92
C PRO A 55 -14.82 6.29 16.61
N PRO A 56 -14.60 7.28 17.51
CA PRO A 56 -13.80 8.46 17.17
C PRO A 56 -12.33 8.15 16.86
N ARG A 57 -11.74 7.16 17.54
CA ARG A 57 -10.33 6.79 17.33
C ARG A 57 -10.15 5.88 16.13
N ALA A 58 -11.11 4.98 15.89
CA ALA A 58 -11.10 4.10 14.73
C ALA A 58 -11.23 4.90 13.42
N ASP A 59 -12.11 5.91 13.40
CA ASP A 59 -12.31 6.76 12.22
C ASP A 59 -11.11 7.64 11.92
N ALA A 60 -10.39 8.05 12.97
CA ALA A 60 -9.20 8.87 12.85
C ALA A 60 -7.91 8.07 12.59
N MET A 61 -8.00 6.74 12.42
CA MET A 61 -6.84 5.94 12.07
C MET A 61 -6.16 6.50 10.81
N VAL A 62 -4.84 6.47 10.79
CA VAL A 62 -4.01 6.93 9.66
C VAL A 62 -4.38 8.36 9.25
N ARG A 63 -4.01 9.34 10.10
CA ARG A 63 -4.33 10.77 9.95
C ARG A 63 -3.58 11.46 8.80
N SER A 64 -3.80 10.99 7.58
CA SER A 64 -3.05 11.43 6.38
C SER A 64 -3.18 12.93 6.13
N ALA A 65 -4.39 13.48 6.18
CA ALA A 65 -4.59 14.92 5.98
C ALA A 65 -3.91 15.76 7.06
N SER A 66 -3.97 15.34 8.33
CA SER A 66 -3.30 16.06 9.42
C SER A 66 -1.78 16.06 9.30
N VAL A 67 -1.21 14.96 8.77
CA VAL A 67 0.22 14.82 8.46
C VAL A 67 0.62 15.78 7.33
N LEU A 68 -0.10 15.74 6.20
CA LEU A 68 0.19 16.60 5.04
C LEU A 68 -0.02 18.08 5.34
N LYS A 69 -1.06 18.45 6.11
CA LYS A 69 -1.31 19.85 6.54
C LYS A 69 -0.13 20.45 7.31
N ARG A 70 0.68 19.61 7.96
CA ARG A 70 1.88 20.01 8.71
C ARG A 70 3.17 19.83 7.91
N ARG A 71 3.08 19.56 6.62
CA ARG A 71 4.21 19.35 5.69
C ARG A 71 5.15 18.24 6.16
N ILE A 72 4.61 17.25 6.86
CA ILE A 72 5.36 16.05 7.21
C ILE A 72 5.37 15.15 5.97
N PRO A 73 6.54 14.68 5.49
CA PRO A 73 6.61 13.70 4.41
C PRO A 73 5.82 12.44 4.78
N LEU A 74 4.91 12.03 3.89
CA LEU A 74 4.00 10.90 4.08
C LEU A 74 4.24 9.86 2.98
N SER A 75 4.67 8.67 3.37
CA SER A 75 4.73 7.49 2.50
C SER A 75 3.69 6.45 2.89
N PHE A 76 3.33 5.58 1.93
CA PHE A 76 2.47 4.44 2.17
C PHE A 76 3.20 3.11 1.98
N HIS A 77 2.85 2.13 2.82
CA HIS A 77 3.36 0.77 2.77
C HIS A 77 2.23 -0.26 2.96
N SER A 78 2.46 -1.49 2.48
CA SER A 78 1.48 -2.57 2.58
C SER A 78 1.47 -3.28 3.92
N ASP A 79 2.62 -3.38 4.58
CA ASP A 79 2.80 -4.24 5.76
C ASP A 79 2.35 -5.68 5.47
N LEU A 80 2.64 -6.20 4.26
CA LEU A 80 2.21 -7.52 3.83
C LEU A 80 2.58 -8.58 4.90
N PRO A 81 1.63 -9.43 5.35
CA PRO A 81 0.32 -9.72 4.75
C PRO A 81 -0.86 -8.87 5.23
N MET A 82 -0.66 -7.81 6.02
CA MET A 82 -1.76 -7.03 6.61
C MET A 82 -2.59 -6.26 5.58
N GLY A 83 -1.94 -5.63 4.60
CA GLY A 83 -2.58 -4.99 3.45
C GLY A 83 -2.19 -5.69 2.14
N PRO A 84 -3.05 -5.65 1.10
CA PRO A 84 -2.72 -6.21 -0.21
C PRO A 84 -1.53 -5.46 -0.82
N SER A 85 -0.67 -6.14 -1.57
CA SER A 85 0.43 -5.49 -2.31
C SER A 85 -0.07 -4.80 -3.59
N ALA A 86 -0.96 -3.81 -3.42
CA ALA A 86 -1.68 -3.12 -4.50
C ALA A 86 -1.63 -1.59 -4.28
N PRO A 87 -0.63 -0.87 -4.82
CA PRO A 87 -0.47 0.58 -4.58
C PRO A 87 -1.69 1.43 -4.95
N LEU A 88 -2.36 1.13 -6.07
CA LEU A 88 -3.60 1.84 -6.46
C LEU A 88 -4.74 1.65 -5.44
N ASN A 89 -4.78 0.51 -4.76
CA ASN A 89 -5.73 0.30 -3.65
C ASN A 89 -5.40 1.22 -2.47
N PHE A 90 -4.12 1.51 -2.18
CA PHE A 90 -3.75 2.45 -1.12
C PHE A 90 -4.12 3.89 -1.47
N VAL A 91 -3.93 4.28 -2.74
CA VAL A 91 -4.41 5.56 -3.26
C VAL A 91 -5.92 5.67 -3.05
N TRP A 92 -6.66 4.64 -3.47
CA TRP A 92 -8.12 4.57 -3.28
C TRP A 92 -8.52 4.64 -1.80
N CYS A 93 -7.82 3.91 -0.91
CA CYS A 93 -8.13 3.92 0.53
C CYS A 93 -7.92 5.31 1.13
N ALA A 94 -6.82 5.99 0.79
CA ALA A 94 -6.50 7.31 1.32
C ALA A 94 -7.45 8.41 0.83
N VAL A 95 -7.89 8.31 -0.43
CA VAL A 95 -8.80 9.29 -1.06
C VAL A 95 -10.25 9.06 -0.62
N ASN A 96 -10.72 7.81 -0.60
CA ASN A 96 -12.14 7.52 -0.39
C ASN A 96 -12.48 7.22 1.07
N ARG A 97 -11.61 6.50 1.80
CA ARG A 97 -11.82 6.05 3.18
C ARG A 97 -13.19 5.36 3.43
N ILE A 98 -13.70 4.66 2.42
CA ILE A 98 -14.97 3.93 2.50
C ILE A 98 -14.71 2.57 3.14
N THR A 99 -15.42 2.25 4.22
CA THR A 99 -15.27 0.99 4.96
C THR A 99 -16.18 -0.11 4.39
N PRO A 100 -16.03 -1.39 4.81
CA PRO A 100 -16.93 -2.48 4.40
C PRO A 100 -18.41 -2.24 4.66
N SER A 101 -18.78 -1.43 5.66
CA SER A 101 -20.19 -1.04 5.88
C SER A 101 -20.71 0.02 4.91
N GLY A 102 -19.87 0.54 4.00
CA GLY A 102 -20.23 1.53 2.99
C GLY A 102 -20.16 2.99 3.47
N ARG A 103 -19.88 3.23 4.75
CA ARG A 103 -19.70 4.58 5.29
C ARG A 103 -18.29 5.11 5.03
N VAL A 104 -18.13 6.42 5.18
CA VAL A 104 -16.83 7.10 5.14
C VAL A 104 -16.29 7.26 6.57
N ALA A 105 -15.12 6.68 6.86
CA ALA A 105 -14.45 6.83 8.15
C ALA A 105 -13.54 8.06 8.15
N GLY A 106 -13.78 9.03 9.03
CA GLY A 106 -12.95 10.25 9.16
C GLY A 106 -12.81 11.02 7.84
N PRO A 107 -13.90 11.58 7.27
CA PRO A 107 -13.87 12.28 5.98
C PRO A 107 -12.86 13.43 5.93
N GLU A 108 -12.57 14.06 7.05
CA GLU A 108 -11.56 15.12 7.21
C GLU A 108 -10.11 14.62 7.07
N GLN A 109 -9.89 13.31 7.10
CA GLN A 109 -8.57 12.67 6.92
C GLN A 109 -8.32 12.19 5.48
N ARG A 110 -9.23 12.47 4.55
CA ARG A 110 -9.02 12.23 3.11
C ARG A 110 -7.93 13.15 2.57
N ILE A 111 -7.19 12.65 1.58
CA ILE A 111 -6.15 13.42 0.86
C ILE A 111 -6.43 13.41 -0.65
N GLY A 112 -5.80 14.30 -1.39
CA GLY A 112 -5.92 14.36 -2.85
C GLY A 112 -5.30 13.15 -3.54
N VAL A 113 -5.73 12.87 -4.77
CA VAL A 113 -5.19 11.77 -5.59
C VAL A 113 -3.70 11.96 -5.84
N GLU A 114 -3.26 13.18 -6.16
CA GLU A 114 -1.86 13.50 -6.38
C GLU A 114 -1.00 13.22 -5.13
N ASP A 115 -1.42 13.71 -3.96
CA ASP A 115 -0.73 13.44 -2.69
C ASP A 115 -0.64 11.95 -2.40
N ALA A 116 -1.71 11.20 -2.65
CA ALA A 116 -1.75 9.76 -2.45
C ALA A 116 -0.85 9.00 -3.44
N LEU A 117 -0.77 9.44 -4.71
CA LEU A 117 0.16 8.89 -5.70
C LEU A 117 1.62 9.17 -5.31
N ARG A 118 1.91 10.39 -4.84
CA ARG A 118 3.23 10.74 -4.29
C ARG A 118 3.59 9.87 -3.09
N ALA A 119 2.62 9.60 -2.21
CA ALA A 119 2.80 8.76 -1.03
C ALA A 119 3.17 7.31 -1.36
N VAL A 120 2.71 6.75 -2.48
CA VAL A 120 3.13 5.41 -2.95
C VAL A 120 4.36 5.43 -3.87
N THR A 121 4.88 6.60 -4.25
CA THR A 121 6.00 6.75 -5.19
C THR A 121 7.18 7.53 -4.57
N ILE A 122 7.26 8.84 -4.83
CA ILE A 122 8.42 9.67 -4.48
C ILE A 122 8.61 9.82 -2.98
N GLU A 123 7.54 9.89 -2.19
CA GLU A 123 7.64 10.01 -0.73
C GLU A 123 8.07 8.67 -0.11
N SER A 124 7.63 7.54 -0.68
CA SER A 124 8.17 6.22 -0.35
C SER A 124 9.66 6.16 -0.63
N ALA A 125 10.11 6.59 -1.81
CA ALA A 125 11.54 6.67 -2.16
C ALA A 125 12.33 7.60 -1.21
N TYR A 126 11.75 8.75 -0.85
CA TYR A 126 12.36 9.71 0.07
C TYR A 126 12.58 9.12 1.47
N SER A 127 11.62 8.30 1.96
CA SER A 127 11.63 7.80 3.33
C SER A 127 12.83 6.91 3.70
N TRP A 128 13.47 6.34 2.68
CA TRP A 128 14.63 5.44 2.77
C TRP A 128 15.79 5.87 1.85
N ARG A 129 15.85 7.16 1.50
CA ARG A 129 16.97 7.80 0.78
C ARG A 129 17.20 7.34 -0.65
N GLN A 130 16.14 6.93 -1.33
CA GLN A 130 16.19 6.48 -2.72
C GLN A 130 15.59 7.47 -3.70
N GLU A 131 15.18 8.67 -3.27
CA GLU A 131 14.55 9.67 -4.12
C GLU A 131 15.42 10.10 -5.32
N ASN A 132 16.75 10.00 -5.23
CA ASN A 132 17.64 10.31 -6.35
C ASN A 132 17.72 9.20 -7.40
N LYS A 133 17.25 7.99 -7.09
CA LYS A 133 17.31 6.82 -7.98
C LYS A 133 15.94 6.31 -8.40
N LEU A 134 14.91 6.49 -7.56
CA LEU A 134 13.58 5.92 -7.67
C LEU A 134 12.47 6.97 -7.41
N GLY A 135 11.23 6.54 -7.58
CA GLY A 135 10.04 7.24 -7.10
C GLY A 135 9.49 8.34 -8.02
N SER A 136 10.19 8.69 -9.11
CA SER A 136 9.63 9.57 -10.15
C SER A 136 10.25 9.26 -11.51
N ILE A 137 9.58 9.70 -12.58
CA ILE A 137 10.10 9.61 -13.95
C ILE A 137 10.87 10.91 -14.24
N ALA A 138 12.20 10.83 -14.23
CA ALA A 138 13.09 11.95 -14.52
C ALA A 138 14.44 11.44 -15.09
N PRO A 139 15.13 12.23 -15.93
CA PRO A 139 16.47 11.88 -16.41
C PRO A 139 17.44 11.56 -15.26
N GLY A 140 18.26 10.53 -15.44
CA GLY A 140 19.25 10.07 -14.45
C GLY A 140 18.73 9.08 -13.41
N LYS A 141 17.42 8.82 -13.34
CA LYS A 141 16.83 7.80 -12.46
C LYS A 141 16.73 6.43 -13.14
N ILE A 142 16.61 5.39 -12.32
CA ILE A 142 16.37 4.03 -12.81
C ILE A 142 14.98 4.00 -13.46
N ALA A 143 14.89 3.43 -14.66
CA ALA A 143 13.65 3.31 -15.42
C ALA A 143 12.72 2.23 -14.83
N ASN A 144 12.14 2.53 -13.66
CA ASN A 144 11.16 1.73 -12.94
C ASN A 144 9.83 2.48 -12.90
N PHE A 145 8.85 2.06 -13.71
CA PHE A 145 7.51 2.66 -13.72
C PHE A 145 6.46 1.69 -14.26
N THR A 146 5.21 1.93 -13.88
CA THR A 146 4.06 1.15 -14.34
C THR A 146 3.24 1.96 -15.32
N VAL A 147 2.82 1.34 -16.41
CA VAL A 147 1.95 1.92 -17.43
C VAL A 147 0.51 1.54 -17.09
N LEU A 148 -0.30 2.56 -16.84
CA LEU A 148 -1.73 2.42 -16.56
C LEU A 148 -2.54 2.65 -17.84
N GLU A 149 -3.65 1.94 -18.00
CA GLU A 149 -4.53 2.14 -19.17
C GLU A 149 -5.38 3.41 -19.08
N GLN A 150 -5.47 4.01 -17.90
CA GLN A 150 -6.23 5.23 -17.65
C GLN A 150 -5.42 6.19 -16.78
N ASP A 151 -5.64 7.49 -16.96
CA ASP A 151 -5.01 8.52 -16.14
C ASP A 151 -5.63 8.52 -14.73
N PRO A 152 -4.86 8.21 -13.68
CA PRO A 152 -5.37 8.19 -12.32
C PRO A 152 -5.85 9.57 -11.83
N LEU A 153 -5.42 10.67 -12.45
CA LEU A 153 -5.88 12.02 -12.10
C LEU A 153 -7.20 12.41 -12.78
N ALA A 154 -7.60 11.69 -13.83
CA ALA A 154 -8.81 11.99 -14.61
C ALA A 154 -9.99 11.05 -14.32
N VAL A 155 -9.74 9.86 -13.76
CA VAL A 155 -10.82 8.92 -13.41
C VAL A 155 -11.58 9.36 -12.16
N GLU A 156 -12.82 8.91 -12.02
CA GLU A 156 -13.56 9.04 -10.76
C GLU A 156 -12.79 8.40 -9.60
N PRO A 157 -12.68 9.06 -8.42
CA PRO A 157 -11.93 8.54 -7.28
C PRO A 157 -12.28 7.11 -6.86
N LEU A 158 -13.55 6.71 -7.04
CA LEU A 158 -14.00 5.35 -6.72
C LEU A 158 -13.41 4.26 -7.63
N LYS A 159 -12.98 4.62 -8.84
CA LYS A 159 -12.43 3.70 -9.85
C LYS A 159 -10.91 3.57 -9.77
N LEU A 160 -10.22 4.37 -8.93
CA LEU A 160 -8.76 4.41 -8.83
C LEU A 160 -8.10 3.04 -8.65
N LYS A 161 -8.66 2.18 -7.79
CA LYS A 161 -8.12 0.84 -7.51
C LYS A 161 -8.32 -0.17 -8.65
N ASP A 162 -9.22 0.15 -9.59
CA ASP A 162 -9.66 -0.74 -10.66
C ASP A 162 -9.06 -0.34 -12.02
N ILE A 163 -8.18 0.67 -12.06
CA ILE A 163 -7.45 1.06 -13.28
C ILE A 163 -6.63 -0.14 -13.76
N PRO A 164 -6.84 -0.62 -15.00
CA PRO A 164 -6.05 -1.70 -15.55
C PRO A 164 -4.57 -1.30 -15.71
N ILE A 165 -3.69 -2.26 -15.43
CA ILE A 165 -2.25 -2.11 -15.63
C ILE A 165 -1.89 -2.79 -16.94
N TRP A 166 -1.37 -2.00 -17.89
CA TRP A 166 -0.86 -2.55 -19.15
C TRP A 166 0.43 -3.36 -18.93
N GLY A 167 1.33 -2.85 -18.10
CA GLY A 167 2.63 -3.45 -17.85
C GLY A 167 3.52 -2.60 -16.96
N THR A 168 4.70 -3.13 -16.64
CA THR A 168 5.73 -2.44 -15.88
C THR A 168 7.02 -2.41 -16.67
N VAL A 169 7.72 -1.28 -16.64
CA VAL A 169 9.11 -1.18 -17.04
C VAL A 169 9.95 -1.32 -15.78
N PHE A 170 10.86 -2.29 -15.77
CA PHE A 170 11.78 -2.55 -14.67
C PHE A 170 13.21 -2.53 -15.21
N GLU A 171 13.99 -1.57 -14.72
CA GLU A 171 15.38 -1.29 -15.13
C GLU A 171 15.50 -1.13 -16.65
N GLY A 172 14.52 -0.46 -17.26
CA GLY A 172 14.46 -0.23 -18.72
C GLY A 172 13.94 -1.40 -19.54
N ARG A 173 13.61 -2.54 -18.92
CA ARG A 173 13.03 -3.71 -19.60
C ARG A 173 11.51 -3.71 -19.43
N ILE A 174 10.79 -3.99 -20.51
CA ILE A 174 9.32 -3.97 -20.54
C ILE A 174 8.76 -5.34 -20.14
N PHE A 175 7.81 -5.36 -19.22
CA PHE A 175 7.08 -6.54 -18.74
C PHE A 175 5.56 -6.27 -18.85
N PRO A 176 4.92 -6.63 -19.98
CA PRO A 176 3.47 -6.52 -20.14
C PRO A 176 2.73 -7.47 -19.19
N VAL A 177 1.56 -7.06 -18.71
CA VAL A 177 0.67 -7.97 -17.99
C VAL A 177 0.08 -8.96 -19.01
N SER A 178 0.50 -10.22 -18.94
CA SER A 178 -0.14 -11.28 -19.71
C SER A 178 -1.51 -11.58 -19.10
N VAL A 179 -2.58 -11.01 -19.66
CA VAL A 179 -3.93 -11.50 -19.38
C VAL A 179 -4.06 -12.83 -20.14
N PRO A 180 -4.29 -13.98 -19.47
CA PRO A 180 -4.70 -15.17 -20.20
C PRO A 180 -5.97 -14.79 -20.95
N LYS A 181 -5.97 -14.89 -22.29
CA LYS A 181 -7.23 -14.83 -23.05
C LYS A 181 -8.15 -15.86 -22.41
N SER A 182 -9.24 -15.43 -21.80
CA SER A 182 -10.29 -16.34 -21.39
C SER A 182 -10.70 -17.12 -22.65
N ALA A 183 -10.41 -18.41 -22.67
CA ALA A 183 -11.02 -19.29 -23.65
C ALA A 183 -12.54 -19.15 -23.53
N GLY A 184 -13.21 -19.06 -24.67
CA GLY A 184 -14.64 -18.82 -24.79
C GLY A 184 -15.48 -19.77 -23.93
N GLY A 185 -16.69 -19.29 -23.62
CA GLY A 185 -17.56 -19.85 -22.61
C GLY A 185 -17.85 -21.35 -22.72
N SER A 186 -17.98 -21.96 -21.55
CA SER A 186 -18.97 -22.99 -21.28
C SER A 186 -19.46 -22.77 -19.85
N ALA A 187 -20.77 -22.65 -19.70
CA ALA A 187 -21.43 -22.55 -18.40
C ALA A 187 -21.00 -23.71 -17.49
N ALA A 188 -20.57 -23.39 -16.26
CA ALA A 188 -20.32 -24.37 -15.22
C ALA A 188 -21.45 -24.33 -14.20
N SER A 189 -22.15 -25.45 -14.08
CA SER A 189 -23.21 -25.75 -13.11
C SER A 189 -22.78 -25.51 -11.65
N PRO A 190 -23.73 -25.33 -10.70
CA PRO A 190 -23.39 -24.98 -9.32
C PRO A 190 -22.85 -26.22 -8.60
N GLY A 191 -21.52 -26.30 -8.50
CA GLY A 191 -20.81 -27.36 -7.79
C GLY A 191 -20.06 -26.82 -6.58
N ARG A 192 -20.53 -27.19 -5.39
CA ARG A 192 -19.88 -27.28 -4.06
C ARG A 192 -18.77 -26.27 -3.71
N ALA A 193 -18.97 -25.59 -2.59
CA ALA A 193 -17.95 -24.85 -1.85
C ALA A 193 -16.61 -25.63 -1.83
N ARG A 194 -15.55 -25.01 -2.37
CA ARG A 194 -14.18 -25.50 -2.19
C ARG A 194 -13.87 -25.44 -0.70
N GLN A 195 -13.85 -26.61 -0.07
CA GLN A 195 -13.16 -26.81 1.20
C GLN A 195 -11.73 -26.29 1.06
N LEU A 196 -11.32 -25.46 2.01
CA LEU A 196 -9.91 -25.18 2.27
C LEU A 196 -9.21 -26.53 2.40
N ALA A 197 -8.20 -26.78 1.56
CA ALA A 197 -7.44 -28.02 1.58
C ALA A 197 -6.77 -28.18 2.96
N ASP A 198 -7.02 -29.30 3.60
CA ASP A 198 -6.35 -29.73 4.82
C ASP A 198 -4.89 -30.09 4.49
N HIS A 199 -3.96 -29.73 5.38
CA HIS A 199 -2.50 -29.86 5.20
C HIS A 199 -1.99 -31.30 5.39
N GLY A 200 -2.82 -32.30 5.07
CA GLY A 200 -2.55 -33.72 5.30
C GLY A 200 -2.28 -34.56 4.06
N ASP A 201 -2.37 -34.01 2.84
CA ASP A 201 -2.21 -34.80 1.61
C ASP A 201 -0.77 -34.73 1.06
N PRO A 202 0.02 -35.81 1.15
CA PRO A 202 1.39 -35.86 0.64
C PRO A 202 1.47 -35.95 -0.89
N GLY A 203 0.34 -36.02 -1.61
CA GLY A 203 0.29 -36.26 -3.05
C GLY A 203 0.11 -35.03 -3.95
N HIS A 204 -0.14 -33.83 -3.42
CA HIS A 204 -0.44 -32.68 -4.29
C HIS A 204 0.82 -31.94 -4.79
N ALA A 205 0.81 -31.57 -6.07
CA ALA A 205 1.84 -30.72 -6.66
C ALA A 205 1.71 -29.29 -6.12
N HIS A 206 2.76 -28.80 -5.44
CA HIS A 206 2.81 -27.48 -4.81
C HIS A 206 3.01 -26.30 -5.78
N THR A 207 2.83 -26.50 -7.08
CA THR A 207 2.99 -25.45 -8.10
C THR A 207 1.91 -24.37 -7.96
N GLY A 208 2.31 -23.12 -7.75
CA GLY A 208 1.45 -21.95 -7.57
C GLY A 208 1.01 -21.68 -6.12
N CYS A 209 1.55 -22.43 -5.14
CA CYS A 209 1.22 -22.26 -3.73
C CYS A 209 2.14 -21.23 -3.05
N PRO A 210 1.67 -20.46 -2.05
CA PRO A 210 2.53 -19.56 -1.24
C PRO A 210 3.79 -20.23 -0.67
N CYS A 211 3.75 -21.55 -0.43
CA CYS A 211 4.90 -22.33 0.01
C CYS A 211 6.02 -22.43 -1.04
N GLU A 212 5.70 -22.38 -2.33
CA GLU A 212 6.68 -22.41 -3.41
C GLU A 212 7.52 -21.13 -3.44
N VAL A 213 6.85 -19.98 -3.27
CA VAL A 213 7.53 -18.68 -3.14
C VAL A 213 8.47 -18.68 -1.93
N ALA A 214 8.02 -19.21 -0.79
CA ALA A 214 8.87 -19.34 0.40
C ALA A 214 10.11 -20.23 0.17
N ARG A 215 9.98 -21.34 -0.60
CA ARG A 215 11.12 -22.20 -0.94
C ARG A 215 12.09 -21.56 -1.93
N ILE A 216 11.59 -20.83 -2.93
CA ILE A 216 12.43 -20.09 -3.89
C ILE A 216 13.26 -19.03 -3.16
N VAL A 217 12.62 -18.27 -2.25
CA VAL A 217 13.30 -17.26 -1.43
C VAL A 217 14.36 -17.90 -0.52
N ALA A 218 14.04 -19.02 0.13
CA ALA A 218 15.00 -19.74 0.98
C ALA A 218 16.21 -20.26 0.18
N ALA A 219 15.99 -20.81 -1.02
CA ALA A 219 17.07 -21.30 -1.88
C ALA A 219 17.98 -20.18 -2.41
N ALA A 220 17.41 -19.02 -2.74
CA ALA A 220 18.18 -17.84 -3.15
C ALA A 220 19.04 -17.27 -2.01
N LEU A 221 18.61 -17.43 -0.75
CA LEU A 221 19.37 -16.99 0.42
C LEU A 221 20.50 -17.95 0.81
N MET A 222 20.41 -19.23 0.45
CA MET A 222 21.45 -20.23 0.76
C MET A 222 22.57 -20.33 -0.29
N THR A 223 22.37 -19.77 -1.48
CA THR A 223 23.35 -19.81 -2.59
C THR A 223 24.33 -18.64 -2.62
N ASN A 224 24.26 -17.75 -1.62
CA ASN A 224 25.13 -16.57 -1.49
C ASN A 224 26.19 -16.73 -0.37
N ARG A 225 26.72 -17.96 -0.20
CA ARG A 225 27.90 -18.25 0.62
C ARG A 225 29.02 -18.82 -0.23
#